data_AF-A0A1F8AV17-F1
#
_entry.id   AF-A0A1F8AV17-F1
#
_cell.length_a   1.000
_cell.length_b   1.000
_cell.length_c   1.000
_cell.angle_alpha   90.00
_cell.angle_beta   90.00
_cell.angle_gamma   90.00
#
_symmetry.space_group_name_H-M   'P 1'
#
loop_
_entity.id
_entity.type
_entity.pdbx_description
1 polymer ?
#
loop_
_entity_poly.entity_id
_entity_poly.type
_entity_poly.pdbx_seq_one_letter_code
_entity_poly.pdbx_strand_id
1 'polypeptide(L)'
;MDLFTREIVGFNVSRFHNSELVLGALEDALKKNTPPDYLHFDQGTEYDSQKYTNSVQGLGTKISMSTKSSPWKNAYQESFYSQFKVDLGSTDRFGELGELIEGISGAVLYYNTGRIHIAMKMSPEQFRKGSQEMKDGSSREMGTRHTLF
;
A
#
# COMPACT_ATOMS: atom_id res chain seq x y z
N MET A 1 0.64 -1.05 0.52
CA MET A 1 0.90 0.33 0.98
C MET A 1 2.12 0.85 0.25
N ASP A 2 2.06 2.08 -0.26
CA ASP A 2 3.23 2.79 -0.75
C ASP A 2 4.05 3.31 0.44
N LEU A 3 5.32 2.93 0.55
CA LEU A 3 6.15 3.27 1.71
C LEU A 3 6.59 4.74 1.73
N PHE A 4 6.61 5.42 0.58
CA PHE A 4 7.02 6.82 0.52
C PHE A 4 5.88 7.73 1.00
N THR A 5 4.68 7.53 0.47
CA THR A 5 3.49 8.34 0.72
C THR A 5 2.63 7.85 1.88
N ARG A 6 2.82 6.60 2.30
CA ARG A 6 1.97 5.87 3.25
C ARG A 6 0.59 5.52 2.74
N GLU A 7 0.30 5.75 1.46
CA GLU A 7 -1.02 5.49 0.87
C GLU A 7 -1.30 3.98 0.76
N ILE A 8 -2.51 3.56 1.10
CA ILE A 8 -3.01 2.23 0.76
C ILE A 8 -3.44 2.27 -0.70
N VAL A 9 -2.57 1.77 -1.57
CA VAL A 9 -2.75 1.82 -3.03
C VAL A 9 -3.68 0.74 -3.58
N GLY A 10 -3.94 -0.32 -2.83
CA GLY A 10 -4.85 -1.39 -3.20
C GLY A 10 -5.09 -2.35 -2.03
N PHE A 11 -6.25 -3.00 -2.02
CA PHE A 11 -6.64 -4.01 -1.04
C PHE A 11 -7.58 -5.04 -1.65
N ASN A 12 -7.76 -6.17 -0.97
CA ASN A 12 -8.69 -7.21 -1.38
C ASN A 12 -9.30 -7.89 -0.17
N VAL A 13 -10.54 -8.36 -0.30
CA VAL A 13 -11.27 -9.07 0.75
C VAL A 13 -11.63 -10.46 0.22
N SER A 14 -11.20 -11.50 0.94
CA SER A 14 -11.45 -12.89 0.58
C SER A 14 -11.89 -13.68 1.81
N ARG A 15 -12.67 -14.73 1.58
CA ARG A 15 -13.01 -15.74 2.60
C ARG A 15 -11.87 -16.73 2.86
N PHE A 16 -10.86 -16.75 1.99
CA PHE A 16 -9.76 -17.69 2.04
C PHE A 16 -8.43 -16.96 2.19
N HIS A 17 -7.61 -17.42 3.12
CA HIS A 17 -6.23 -16.98 3.28
C HIS A 17 -5.33 -17.76 2.32
N ASN A 18 -5.27 -17.33 1.07
CA ASN A 18 -4.52 -17.99 0.00
C ASN A 18 -3.84 -16.96 -0.93
N SER A 19 -3.11 -17.45 -1.93
CA SER A 19 -2.40 -16.58 -2.89
C SER A 19 -3.34 -15.67 -3.70
N GLU A 20 -4.60 -16.06 -3.93
CA GLU A 20 -5.59 -15.21 -4.62
C GLU A 20 -5.92 -13.94 -3.83
N LEU A 21 -5.93 -14.03 -2.49
CA LEU A 21 -6.15 -12.85 -1.65
C LEU A 21 -5.08 -11.78 -1.94
N VAL A 22 -3.81 -12.18 -1.95
CA VAL A 22 -2.68 -11.28 -2.17
C VAL A 22 -2.61 -10.82 -3.63
N LEU A 23 -2.85 -11.71 -4.59
CA LEU A 23 -2.91 -11.35 -6.01
C LEU A 23 -3.98 -10.31 -6.28
N GLY A 24 -5.19 -10.48 -5.74
CA GLY A 24 -6.26 -9.50 -5.94
C GLY A 24 -5.93 -8.12 -5.37
N ALA A 25 -5.18 -8.05 -4.26
CA ALA A 25 -4.74 -6.77 -3.70
C ALA A 25 -3.67 -6.10 -4.57
N LEU A 26 -2.78 -6.89 -5.18
CA LEU A 26 -1.80 -6.41 -6.16
C LEU A 26 -2.51 -5.91 -7.44
N GLU A 27 -3.44 -6.68 -7.98
CA GLU A 27 -4.24 -6.30 -9.15
C GLU A 27 -5.01 -5.00 -8.89
N ASP A 28 -5.62 -4.86 -7.72
CA ASP A 28 -6.32 -3.63 -7.34
C ASP A 28 -5.38 -2.42 -7.32
N ALA A 29 -4.17 -2.59 -6.77
CA ALA A 29 -3.16 -1.54 -6.75
C ALA A 29 -2.72 -1.11 -8.16
N LEU A 30 -2.58 -2.07 -9.07
CA LEU A 30 -2.11 -1.83 -10.44
C LEU A 30 -3.16 -1.17 -11.35
N LYS A 31 -4.44 -1.12 -10.95
CA LYS A 31 -5.49 -0.41 -11.73
C LYS A 31 -5.21 1.09 -11.87
N LYS A 32 -4.54 1.69 -10.88
CA LYS A 32 -4.32 3.14 -10.78
C LYS A 32 -2.86 3.53 -10.64
N ASN A 33 -1.96 2.55 -10.49
CA ASN A 33 -0.54 2.78 -10.24
C ASN A 33 0.30 1.96 -11.21
N THR A 34 1.45 2.50 -11.59
CA THR A 34 2.46 1.72 -12.32
C THR A 34 3.06 0.65 -11.39
N PRO A 35 3.51 -0.49 -11.94
CA PRO A 35 4.25 -1.46 -11.15
C PRO A 35 5.44 -0.82 -10.42
N PRO A 36 5.63 -1.10 -9.12
CA PRO A 36 6.75 -0.56 -8.37
C PRO A 36 8.04 -1.33 -8.72
N ASP A 37 9.19 -0.72 -8.46
CA ASP A 37 10.49 -1.41 -8.61
C ASP A 37 10.63 -2.57 -7.60
N TYR A 38 10.08 -2.39 -6.40
CA TYR A 38 10.17 -3.33 -5.29
C TYR A 38 8.82 -3.54 -4.63
N LEU A 39 8.49 -4.81 -4.38
CA LEU A 39 7.41 -5.20 -3.47
C LEU A 39 8.01 -5.85 -2.22
N HIS A 40 7.58 -5.38 -1.05
CA HIS A 40 8.04 -5.90 0.23
C HIS A 40 6.97 -6.78 0.89
N PHE A 41 7.36 -7.99 1.32
CA PHE A 41 6.50 -8.91 2.05
C PHE A 41 7.18 -9.44 3.32
N ASP A 42 6.38 -9.68 4.33
CA ASP A 42 6.77 -10.57 5.43
C ASP A 42 6.74 -12.02 4.96
N GLN A 43 7.57 -12.86 5.58
CA GLN A 43 7.63 -14.28 5.20
C GLN A 43 6.31 -14.99 5.53
N GLY A 44 5.48 -15.20 4.50
CA GLY A 44 4.28 -16.03 4.51
C GLY A 44 4.27 -16.93 3.27
N THR A 45 3.74 -18.15 3.41
CA THR A 45 3.72 -19.15 2.33
C THR A 45 2.82 -18.74 1.15
N GLU A 46 1.91 -17.80 1.36
CA GLU A 46 1.03 -17.24 0.34
C GLU A 46 1.81 -16.45 -0.72
N TYR A 47 2.88 -15.77 -0.28
CA TYR A 47 3.77 -14.96 -1.13
C TYR A 47 4.82 -15.81 -1.87
N ASP A 48 5.06 -17.03 -1.40
CA ASP A 48 5.98 -18.00 -2.00
C ASP A 48 5.29 -18.89 -3.05
N SER A 49 4.00 -18.67 -3.31
CA SER A 49 3.32 -19.41 -4.38
C SER A 49 3.92 -19.05 -5.74
N GLN A 50 4.22 -20.07 -6.55
CA GLN A 50 4.77 -19.88 -7.91
C GLN A 50 3.91 -18.92 -8.76
N LYS A 51 2.58 -18.98 -8.58
CA LYS A 51 1.64 -18.09 -9.26
C LYS A 51 1.91 -16.62 -8.92
N TYR A 52 2.12 -16.30 -7.63
CA TYR A 52 2.42 -14.96 -7.17
C TYR A 52 3.75 -14.45 -7.73
N THR A 53 4.81 -15.25 -7.57
CA THR A 53 6.16 -14.90 -8.02
C THR A 53 6.21 -14.67 -9.53
N ASN A 54 5.54 -15.50 -10.32
CA ASN A 54 5.46 -15.34 -11.77
C ASN A 54 4.75 -14.05 -12.18
N SER A 55 3.61 -13.74 -11.55
CA SER A 55 2.86 -12.52 -11.82
C SER A 55 3.70 -11.27 -11.53
N VAL A 56 4.41 -11.23 -10.40
CA VAL A 56 5.24 -10.08 -10.02
C VAL A 56 6.46 -9.94 -10.94
N GLN A 57 7.14 -11.04 -11.26
CA GLN A 57 8.29 -11.03 -12.17
C GLN A 57 7.90 -10.59 -13.59
N GLY A 58 6.71 -10.96 -14.06
CA GLY A 58 6.18 -10.53 -15.36
C GLY A 58 5.96 -9.01 -15.47
N LEU A 59 5.85 -8.31 -14.34
CA LEU A 59 5.72 -6.85 -14.28
C LEU A 59 7.07 -6.11 -14.23
N GLY A 60 8.20 -6.85 -14.16
CA GLY A 60 9.53 -6.26 -13.95
C GLY A 60 9.80 -5.85 -12.49
N THR A 61 8.88 -6.16 -11.57
CA THR A 61 8.98 -5.81 -10.16
C THR A 61 9.84 -6.83 -9.39
N LYS A 62 10.71 -6.36 -8.51
CA LYS A 62 11.55 -7.20 -7.65
C LYS A 62 10.85 -7.51 -6.34
N ILE A 63 10.88 -8.77 -5.92
CA ILE A 63 10.38 -9.18 -4.61
C ILE A 63 11.49 -9.01 -3.57
N SER A 64 11.19 -8.31 -2.49
CA SER A 64 12.04 -8.19 -1.30
C SER A 64 11.32 -8.79 -0.10
N MET A 65 11.89 -9.81 0.53
CA MET A 65 11.32 -10.40 1.75
C MET A 65 12.07 -9.93 2.98
N SER A 66 11.35 -9.71 4.10
CA SER A 66 12.00 -9.46 5.37
C SER A 66 12.75 -10.72 5.85
N THR A 67 13.97 -10.54 6.35
CA THR A 67 14.71 -11.61 7.05
C THR A 67 14.01 -11.89 8.37
N LYS A 68 13.91 -13.17 8.78
CA LYS A 68 13.48 -13.53 10.14
C LYS A 68 14.19 -12.61 11.15
N SER A 69 13.45 -11.98 12.05
CA SER A 69 13.91 -11.04 13.10
C SER A 69 14.22 -9.58 12.70
N SER A 70 13.45 -8.94 11.79
CA SER A 70 13.57 -7.48 11.53
C SER A 70 12.26 -6.69 11.74
N PRO A 71 11.79 -6.50 12.99
CA PRO A 71 10.53 -5.82 13.30
C PRO A 71 10.42 -4.39 12.72
N TRP A 72 11.55 -3.68 12.65
CA TRP A 72 11.62 -2.32 12.09
C TRP A 72 11.28 -2.24 10.60
N LYS A 73 11.38 -3.34 9.84
CA LYS A 73 10.99 -3.35 8.41
C LYS A 73 9.46 -3.29 8.23
N ASN A 74 8.70 -3.73 9.23
CA ASN A 74 7.24 -3.82 9.16
C ASN A 74 6.51 -2.73 9.95
N ALA A 75 7.23 -1.85 10.66
CA ALA A 75 6.65 -0.89 11.60
C ALA A 75 5.52 -0.02 11.02
N TYR A 76 5.60 0.35 9.75
CA TYR A 76 4.57 1.15 9.09
C TYR A 76 3.30 0.35 8.82
N GLN A 77 3.42 -0.91 8.39
CA GLN A 77 2.27 -1.78 8.15
C GLN A 77 1.63 -2.17 9.48
N GLU A 78 2.43 -2.46 10.51
CA GLU A 78 1.94 -2.72 11.87
C GLU A 78 1.16 -1.52 12.43
N SER A 79 1.70 -0.31 12.27
CA SER A 79 1.02 0.92 12.67
C SER A 79 -0.30 1.11 11.92
N PHE A 80 -0.32 0.86 10.61
CA PHE A 80 -1.54 0.86 9.81
C PHE A 80 -2.55 -0.15 10.35
N TYR A 81 -2.18 -1.43 10.53
CA TYR A 81 -3.10 -2.48 10.96
C TYR A 81 -3.65 -2.25 12.37
N SER A 82 -2.81 -1.79 13.30
CA SER A 82 -3.24 -1.46 14.66
C SER A 82 -4.38 -0.45 14.64
N GLN A 83 -4.18 0.60 13.85
CA GLN A 83 -5.13 1.67 13.74
C GLN A 83 -6.35 1.34 12.89
N PHE A 84 -6.16 0.61 11.79
CA PHE A 84 -7.23 0.19 10.90
C PHE A 84 -8.29 -0.60 11.67
N LYS A 85 -7.88 -1.45 12.61
CA LYS A 85 -8.80 -2.17 13.50
C LYS A 85 -9.60 -1.24 14.41
N VAL A 86 -8.99 -0.14 14.88
CA VAL A 86 -9.68 0.89 15.67
C VAL A 86 -10.70 1.63 14.80
N ASP A 87 -10.30 2.02 13.59
CA ASP A 87 -11.15 2.79 12.66
C ASP A 87 -12.32 1.95 12.12
N LEU A 88 -12.08 0.65 11.85
CA LEU A 88 -13.11 -0.29 11.38
C LEU A 88 -14.09 -0.69 12.51
N GLY A 89 -13.58 -0.84 13.73
CA GLY A 89 -14.33 -1.35 14.88
C GLY A 89 -14.53 -2.86 14.84
N SER A 90 -15.42 -3.38 15.70
CA SER A 90 -15.75 -4.80 15.72
C SER A 90 -16.37 -5.24 14.39
N THR A 91 -15.95 -6.39 13.86
CA THR A 91 -16.52 -6.98 12.65
C THR A 91 -17.93 -7.54 12.87
N ASP A 92 -18.34 -7.80 14.11
CA ASP A 92 -19.66 -8.36 14.46
C ASP A 92 -20.81 -7.39 14.16
N ARG A 93 -20.49 -6.13 13.85
CA ARG A 93 -21.46 -5.10 13.46
C ARG A 93 -21.94 -5.21 12.02
N PHE A 94 -21.29 -6.02 11.20
CA PHE A 94 -21.63 -6.22 9.79
C PHE A 94 -22.44 -7.51 9.67
N GLY A 95 -23.68 -7.41 9.20
CA GLY A 95 -24.59 -8.53 8.99
C GLY A 95 -24.27 -9.29 7.70
N GLU A 96 -23.72 -8.61 6.69
CA GLU A 96 -23.35 -9.21 5.41
C GLU A 96 -21.92 -8.91 4.97
N LEU A 97 -21.38 -9.77 4.10
CA LEU A 97 -20.05 -9.57 3.51
C LEU A 97 -19.97 -8.24 2.73
N GLY A 98 -21.05 -7.82 2.08
CA GLY A 98 -21.11 -6.53 1.37
C GLY A 98 -20.88 -5.34 2.29
N GLU A 99 -21.53 -5.34 3.46
CA GLU A 99 -21.38 -4.29 4.47
C GLU A 99 -19.96 -4.25 5.04
N LEU A 100 -19.35 -5.42 5.27
CA LEU A 100 -17.95 -5.50 5.68
C LEU A 100 -17.01 -4.91 4.61
N ILE A 101 -17.23 -5.24 3.33
CA ILE A 101 -16.42 -4.72 2.22
C ILE A 101 -16.58 -3.19 2.14
N GLU A 102 -17.79 -2.67 2.29
CA GLU A 102 -18.04 -1.23 2.33
C GLU A 102 -17.34 -0.57 3.52
N GLY A 103 -17.44 -1.16 4.72
CA GLY A 103 -16.76 -0.66 5.92
C GLY A 103 -15.24 -0.62 5.78
N ILE A 104 -14.65 -1.68 5.21
CA ILE A 104 -13.21 -1.74 4.90
C ILE A 104 -12.84 -0.66 3.88
N SER A 105 -13.62 -0.54 2.81
CA SER A 105 -13.39 0.45 1.74
C SER A 105 -13.44 1.88 2.28
N GLY A 106 -14.43 2.16 3.15
CA GLY A 106 -14.58 3.45 3.83
C GLY A 106 -13.42 3.76 4.78
N ALA A 107 -12.98 2.78 5.57
CA ALA A 107 -11.82 2.94 6.45
C ALA A 107 -10.52 3.21 5.67
N VAL A 108 -10.30 2.50 4.56
CA VAL A 108 -9.16 2.74 3.66
C VAL A 108 -9.24 4.13 3.03
N LEU A 109 -10.42 4.55 2.57
CA LEU A 109 -10.63 5.88 2.01
C LEU A 109 -10.31 6.96 3.05
N TYR A 110 -10.85 6.84 4.26
CA TYR A 110 -10.57 7.78 5.36
C TYR A 110 -9.07 7.84 5.69
N TYR A 111 -8.42 6.68 5.78
CA TYR A 111 -6.98 6.61 6.02
C TYR A 111 -6.19 7.37 4.94
N ASN A 112 -6.54 7.20 3.65
CA ASN A 112 -5.82 7.86 2.56
C ASN A 112 -6.10 9.37 2.46
N THR A 113 -7.35 9.79 2.67
CA THR A 113 -7.76 11.17 2.34
C THR A 113 -7.87 12.08 3.56
N GLY A 114 -8.33 11.56 4.71
CA GLY A 114 -8.70 12.36 5.87
C GLY A 114 -7.76 12.24 7.06
N ARG A 115 -6.99 11.16 7.17
CA ARG A 115 -6.17 10.89 8.35
C ARG A 115 -4.91 11.74 8.39
N ILE A 116 -4.69 12.47 9.48
CA ILE A 116 -3.44 13.22 9.68
C ILE A 116 -2.37 12.34 10.35
N HIS A 117 -1.24 12.16 9.68
CA HIS A 117 -0.09 11.44 10.23
C HIS A 117 0.86 12.41 10.94
N ILE A 118 1.18 12.17 12.22
CA ILE A 118 2.06 13.06 13.02
C ILE A 118 3.38 13.38 12.30
N ALA A 119 4.00 12.36 11.69
CA ALA A 119 5.29 12.51 11.00
C ALA A 119 5.21 13.42 9.75
N MET A 120 4.07 13.45 9.05
CA MET A 120 3.90 14.20 7.80
C MET A 120 3.02 15.45 7.97
N LYS A 121 2.30 15.56 9.10
CA LYS A 121 1.32 16.61 9.43
C LYS A 121 0.18 16.76 8.42
N MET A 122 -0.05 15.75 7.59
CA MET A 122 -1.08 15.72 6.54
C MET A 122 -1.52 14.28 6.25
N SER A 123 -2.51 14.12 5.36
CA SER A 123 -2.94 12.80 4.89
C SER A 123 -2.03 12.21 3.81
N PRO A 124 -2.03 10.88 3.63
CA PRO A 124 -1.26 10.23 2.57
C PRO A 124 -1.51 10.83 1.19
N GLU A 125 -2.77 11.12 0.85
CA GLU A 125 -3.12 11.75 -0.43
C GLU A 125 -2.55 13.17 -0.56
N GLN A 126 -2.66 13.99 0.50
CA GLN A 126 -2.09 15.34 0.51
C GLN A 126 -0.56 15.30 0.34
N PHE A 127 0.09 14.36 1.02
CA PHE A 127 1.54 14.17 0.92
C PHE A 127 1.97 13.72 -0.47
N ARG A 128 1.22 12.79 -1.09
CA ARG A 128 1.47 12.37 -2.47
C ARG A 128 1.34 13.54 -3.44
N LYS A 129 0.25 14.32 -3.35
CA LYS A 129 0.02 15.49 -4.21
C LYS A 129 1.15 16.51 -4.09
N GLY A 130 1.52 16.91 -2.88
CA GLY A 130 2.64 17.83 -2.65
C GLY A 130 3.98 17.29 -3.16
N SER A 131 4.22 15.98 -3.04
CA SER A 131 5.44 15.34 -3.56
C SER A 131 5.50 15.31 -5.09
N GLN A 132 4.35 15.17 -5.76
CA GLN A 132 4.27 15.24 -7.23
C GLN A 132 4.52 16.67 -7.72
N GLU A 133 3.91 17.66 -7.07
CA GLU A 133 4.12 19.08 -7.39
C GLU A 133 5.58 19.51 -7.24
N MET A 134 6.29 19.05 -6.21
CA MET A 134 7.72 19.32 -6.03
C MET A 134 8.58 18.68 -7.14
N LYS A 135 8.25 17.46 -7.58
CA LYS A 135 8.96 16.80 -8.69
C LYS A 135 8.74 17.54 -10.00
N ASP A 136 7.49 17.90 -10.30
CA ASP A 136 7.13 18.61 -11.53
C ASP A 136 7.70 20.04 -11.55
N GLY A 137 7.73 20.71 -10.39
CA GLY A 137 8.36 22.03 -10.22
C GLY A 137 9.88 21.97 -10.40
N SER A 138 10.54 20.97 -9.81
CA SER A 138 11.98 20.75 -9.96
C SER A 138 12.37 20.38 -11.40
N SER A 139 11.57 19.56 -12.10
CA SER A 139 11.77 19.29 -13.53
C SER A 139 11.54 20.51 -14.43
N ARG A 140 10.64 21.43 -14.05
CA ARG A 140 10.44 22.71 -14.76
C ARG A 140 11.59 23.69 -14.51
N GLU A 141 12.13 23.76 -13.29
CA GLU A 141 13.29 24.61 -12.98
C GLU A 141 14.61 24.04 -13.57
N MET A 142 14.76 22.71 -13.60
CA MET A 142 15.89 22.03 -14.25
C MET A 142 15.85 22.07 -15.79
N GLY A 143 14.76 22.56 -16.39
CA GLY A 143 14.69 22.89 -17.81
C GLY A 143 15.64 24.03 -18.26
N THR A 144 16.35 24.68 -17.33
CA THR A 144 17.29 25.78 -17.66
C THR A 144 18.73 25.53 -17.21
N ARG A 145 19.06 24.42 -16.53
CA ARG A 145 20.47 24.12 -16.18
C ARG A 145 20.80 22.64 -16.26
N HIS A 146 21.72 22.32 -17.16
CA HIS A 146 22.48 21.08 -17.20
C HIS A 146 23.05 20.70 -15.82
N THR A 147 23.13 19.39 -15.58
CA THR A 147 24.17 18.64 -14.81
C THR A 147 23.72 17.99 -13.48
N LEU A 148 23.76 16.64 -13.48
CA LEU A 148 24.17 15.60 -12.47
C LEU A 148 23.87 15.84 -10.97
N PHE A 149 23.43 14.88 -10.13
CA PHE A 149 23.50 13.41 -10.08
C PHE A 149 22.19 12.82 -9.51
#